data_AF-A0A0F2PAC4-F1
#
_entry.id   AF-A0A0F2PAC4-F1
#
_cell.length_a   1.000
_cell.length_b   1.000
_cell.length_c   1.000
_cell.angle_alpha   90.00
_cell.angle_beta   90.00
_cell.angle_gamma   90.00
#
_symmetry.space_group_name_H-M   'P 1'
#
loop_
_entity.id
_entity.type
_entity.pdbx_description
1 polymer ?
#
loop_
_entity_poly.entity_id
_entity_poly.type
_entity_poly.pdbx_seq_one_letter_code
_entity_poly.pdbx_strand_id
1 'polypeptide(L)' 'MFIIERFEGQWAVIEHGDVTFNIPRELMPDGAKEGDVLNIIIEFDSKATTEQSKKIGKLMDDLF' A
#
# COMPACT_ATOMS: atom_id res chain seq x y z
N MET A 1 1.36 15.21 5.54
CA MET A 1 1.41 14.28 6.71
C MET A 1 0.41 13.18 6.45
N PHE A 2 0.66 11.95 6.91
CA PHE A 2 -0.30 10.85 6.79
C PHE A 2 -0.88 10.62 8.17
N ILE A 3 -2.18 10.86 8.36
CA ILE A 3 -2.84 10.73 9.66
C ILE A 3 -3.88 9.63 9.55
N ILE A 4 -3.95 8.74 10.54
CA ILE A 4 -5.06 7.81 10.67
C ILE A 4 -6.30 8.62 11.07
N GLU A 5 -7.19 8.90 10.14
CA GLU A 5 -8.42 9.64 10.43
C GLU A 5 -9.38 8.76 11.23
N ARG A 6 -9.62 7.52 10.75
CA ARG A 6 -10.49 6.53 11.41
C ARG A 6 -10.25 5.09 10.94
N PHE A 7 -10.83 4.13 11.66
CA PHE A 7 -10.92 2.73 11.20
C PHE A 7 -12.33 2.36 10.75
N GLU A 8 -12.46 1.79 9.55
CA GLU A 8 -13.72 1.30 8.98
C GLU A 8 -13.61 -0.19 8.64
N GLY A 9 -14.06 -1.04 9.57
CA GLY A 9 -13.96 -2.49 9.41
C GLY A 9 -12.51 -2.95 9.24
N GLN A 10 -12.20 -3.47 8.04
CA GLN A 10 -10.87 -3.96 7.66
C GLN A 10 -9.95 -2.88 7.07
N TRP A 11 -10.38 -1.62 7.06
CA TRP A 11 -9.62 -0.50 6.47
C TRP A 11 -9.24 0.55 7.51
N ALA A 12 -8.08 1.15 7.32
CA ALA A 12 -7.66 2.41 7.92
C ALA A 12 -7.85 3.52 6.88
N VAL A 13 -8.59 4.57 7.24
CA VAL A 13 -8.75 5.77 6.41
C VAL A 13 -7.63 6.74 6.77
N ILE A 14 -6.81 7.08 5.79
CA ILE A 14 -5.65 7.96 5.96
C ILE A 14 -5.93 9.31 5.31
N GLU A 15 -5.78 10.39 6.07
CA GLU A 15 -5.81 11.76 5.58
C GLU A 15 -4.41 12.23 5.17
N HIS A 16 -4.31 12.86 4.01
CA HIS A 16 -3.10 13.53 3.52
C HIS A 16 -3.44 14.81 2.75
N GLY A 17 -3.37 15.96 3.43
CA GLY A 17 -3.79 17.22 2.81
C GLY A 17 -5.28 17.17 2.48
N ASP A 18 -5.65 17.48 1.24
CA ASP A 18 -7.05 17.48 0.80
C ASP A 18 -7.55 16.11 0.28
N VAL A 19 -6.72 15.06 0.41
CA VAL A 19 -7.08 13.71 -0.06
C VAL A 19 -7.15 12.72 1.09
N THR A 20 -8.05 11.74 0.94
CA THR A 20 -8.14 10.57 1.81
C THR A 20 -8.00 9.29 0.99
N PHE A 21 -7.42 8.27 1.60
CA PHE A 21 -7.26 6.96 0.96
C PHE A 21 -7.27 5.84 1.99
N ASN A 22 -7.60 4.63 1.54
CA ASN A 22 -7.74 3.46 2.41
C ASN A 22 -6.50 2.57 2.33
N ILE A 23 -5.99 2.18 3.50
CA ILE A 23 -4.97 1.15 3.63
C ILE A 23 -5.60 -0.03 4.39
N PRO A 24 -5.34 -1.31 4.01
CA PRO A 24 -5.75 -2.45 4.82
C PRO A 24 -5.28 -2.28 6.27
N ARG A 25 -6.19 -2.49 7.22
CA ARG A 25 -5.93 -2.34 8.65
C ARG A 25 -4.81 -3.26 9.14
N GLU A 26 -4.66 -4.43 8.52
CA GLU A 26 -3.59 -5.40 8.80
C GLU A 26 -2.18 -4.89 8.49
N LEU A 27 -2.04 -3.83 7.68
CA LEU A 27 -0.76 -3.21 7.38
C LEU A 27 -0.37 -2.11 8.37
N MET A 28 -1.25 -1.78 9.33
CA MET A 28 -0.96 -0.77 10.34
C MET A 28 -0.04 -1.32 11.44
N PRO A 29 0.81 -0.47 12.05
CA PRO A 29 1.59 -0.85 13.22
C PRO A 29 0.70 -1.30 14.38
N ASP A 30 1.21 -2.22 15.20
CA ASP A 30 0.51 -2.65 16.41
C ASP A 30 0.21 -1.46 17.33
N GLY A 31 -1.04 -1.38 17.79
CA GLY A 31 -1.50 -0.31 18.67
C GLY A 31 -1.79 1.03 17.98
N ALA A 32 -1.71 1.10 16.64
CA ALA A 32 -2.11 2.28 15.88
C ALA A 32 -3.56 2.67 16.17
N LYS A 33 -3.79 3.98 16.39
CA LYS A 33 -5.10 4.56 16.71
C LYS A 33 -5.39 5.80 15.86
N GLU A 34 -6.65 6.23 15.89
CA GLU A 34 -7.08 7.47 15.24
C GLU A 34 -6.27 8.67 15.79
N GLY A 35 -5.85 9.55 14.88
CA GLY A 35 -4.98 10.69 15.14
C GLY A 35 -3.47 10.39 15.10
N ASP A 36 -3.04 9.13 15.01
CA ASP A 36 -1.61 8.81 14.87
C ASP A 36 -1.07 9.25 13.50
N VAL A 37 0.17 9.78 13.49
CA VAL A 37 0.86 10.21 12.28
C VAL A 37 1.79 9.10 11.79
N LEU A 38 1.61 8.70 10.53
CA LEU A 38 2.39 7.66 9.87
C LEU A 38 3.54 8.25 9.05
N ASN A 39 4.68 7.55 9.09
CA ASN A 39 5.76 7.76 8.13
C ASN A 39 5.68 6.66 7.05
N ILE A 40 5.30 7.02 5.83
CA ILE A 40 5.13 6.09 4.70
C ILE A 40 6.26 6.32 3.70
N ILE A 41 7.00 5.25 3.39
CA ILE A 41 8.11 5.27 2.42
C ILE A 41 7.67 4.47 1.19
N ILE A 42 7.70 5.10 0.02
CA ILE A 42 7.35 4.49 -1.28
C ILE A 42 8.58 4.58 -2.18
N GLU A 43 9.10 3.43 -2.59
CA GLU A 43 10.33 3.32 -3.37
C GLU A 43 10.19 2.33 -4.51
N PHE A 44 10.99 2.51 -5.56
CA PHE A 44 11.05 1.54 -6.66
C PHE A 44 11.83 0.29 -6.25
N ASP A 45 11.18 -0.87 -6.33
CA ASP A 45 11.87 -2.15 -6.38
C ASP A 45 12.10 -2.57 -7.84
N SER A 46 13.15 -2.03 -8.44
CA SER A 46 13.53 -2.32 -9.83
C SER A 46 13.77 -3.82 -10.07
N LYS A 47 14.24 -4.55 -9.05
CA LYS A 47 14.50 -5.98 -9.16
C LYS A 47 13.18 -6.77 -9.22
N ALA A 48 12.29 -6.56 -8.24
CA ALA A 48 10.99 -7.21 -8.25
C ALA A 48 10.17 -6.84 -9.47
N THR A 49 10.23 -5.57 -9.90
CA THR A 49 9.56 -5.11 -11.13
C THR A 49 10.08 -5.86 -12.37
N THR A 50 11.40 -6.02 -12.51
CA THR A 50 12.00 -6.78 -13.61
C THR A 50 11.59 -8.25 -13.59
N GLU A 51 11.59 -8.88 -12.42
CA GLU A 51 11.18 -10.28 -12.28
C GLU A 51 9.68 -10.47 -12.57
N GLN A 52 8.84 -9.52 -12.19
CA GLN A 52 7.41 -9.54 -12.54
C GLN A 52 7.20 -9.45 -14.05
N SER A 53 7.91 -8.56 -14.75
CA SER A 53 7.84 -8.46 -16.21
C SER A 53 8.26 -9.75 -16.91
N LYS A 54 9.31 -10.44 -16.41
CA LYS A 54 9.72 -11.75 -16.94
C LYS A 54 8.64 -12.82 -16.76
N LYS A 55 7.98 -12.85 -15.60
CA LYS A 55 6.88 -13.81 -15.33
C LYS A 55 5.72 -13.59 -16.31
N ILE A 56 5.34 -12.34 -16.54
CA ILE A 56 4.29 -11.99 -17.49
C ILE A 56 4.69 -12.39 -18.91
N GLY A 57 5.94 -12.11 -19.32
CA GLY A 57 6.46 -12.52 -20.63
C GLY A 57 6.36 -14.04 -20.84
N LYS A 58 6.78 -14.85 -19.85
CA LYS A 58 6.68 -16.31 -19.94
C LYS A 58 5.24 -16.81 -20.11
N LEU A 59 4.28 -16.22 -19.37
CA LEU A 59 2.87 -16.57 -19.51
C LEU A 59 2.30 -16.22 -20.89
N MET A 60 2.83 -15.17 -21.54
CA MET A 60 2.47 -14.83 -22.91
C MET A 60 3.10 -15.81 -23.91
N ASP A 61 4.37 -16.18 -23.72
CA ASP A 61 5.06 -17.15 -24.58
C ASP A 61 4.39 -18.53 -24.53
N ASP A 62 3.89 -18.97 -23.37
CA ASP A 62 3.18 -20.26 -23.19
C ASP A 62 1.79 -20.28 -23.89
N LEU A 63 1.25 -19.12 -24.28
CA LEU A 63 -0.04 -19.01 -24.97
C LEU A 63 0.08 -19.11 -26.50
N PHE A 64 1.30 -18.98 -27.04
CA PHE A 64 1.62 -19.06 -28.48
C PHE A 64 2.32 -20.37 -28.85
#